data_AF-A0A1J5QZM0-F1
#
_entry.id   AF-A0A1J5QZM0-F1
#
_cell.length_a   1.000
_cell.length_b   1.000
_cell.length_c   1.000
_cell.angle_alpha   90.00
_cell.angle_beta   90.00
_cell.angle_gamma   90.00
#
_symmetry.space_group_name_H-M   'P 1'
#
loop_
_entity.id
_entity.type
_entity.pdbx_description
1 polymer ?
#
loop_
_entity_poly.entity_id
_entity_poly.type
_entity_poly.pdbx_seq_one_letter_code
_entity_poly.pdbx_strand_id
1 'polypeptide(L)'
;MTAARRERLDRELRRLAPKLAEADRREIVAHALWSKGLARASVERAAWLSLISYVRHNFTEYDQMLRDDYPFEAARYFSLEKINTFLQEVGCPLRLEEEEKPLSD
;
A
#
# COMPACT_ATOMS: atom_id res chain seq x y z
N MET A 1 -17.66 -13.05 0.38
CA MET A 1 -17.01 -11.71 0.32
C MET A 1 -18.12 -10.67 0.29
N THR A 2 -18.22 -9.77 1.28
CA THR A 2 -19.40 -8.92 1.44
C THR A 2 -19.18 -7.53 0.83
N ALA A 3 -20.24 -6.96 0.23
CA ALA A 3 -20.25 -5.56 -0.23
C ALA A 3 -19.81 -4.59 0.88
N ALA A 4 -20.12 -4.91 2.14
CA ALA A 4 -19.71 -4.15 3.32
C ALA A 4 -18.18 -4.04 3.49
N ARG A 5 -17.39 -5.08 3.19
CA ARG A 5 -15.92 -4.98 3.31
C ARG A 5 -15.33 -4.05 2.25
N ARG A 6 -15.86 -4.11 1.01
CA ARG A 6 -15.46 -3.20 -0.08
C ARG A 6 -15.71 -1.74 0.29
N GLU A 7 -16.91 -1.44 0.78
CA GLU A 7 -17.29 -0.07 1.17
C GLU A 7 -16.40 0.47 2.31
N ARG A 8 -16.09 -0.37 3.29
CA ARG A 8 -15.17 0.01 4.38
C ARG A 8 -13.75 0.29 3.86
N LEU A 9 -13.23 -0.53 2.94
CA LEU A 9 -11.92 -0.29 2.32
C LEU A 9 -11.89 1.00 1.50
N ASP A 10 -12.92 1.26 0.68
CA ASP A 10 -12.99 2.52 -0.10
C ASP A 10 -13.00 3.75 0.81
N ARG A 11 -13.78 3.69 1.90
CA ARG A 11 -13.83 4.76 2.91
C ARG A 11 -12.49 5.01 3.58
N GLU A 12 -11.78 3.95 3.97
CA GLU A 12 -10.46 4.12 4.57
C GLU A 12 -9.43 4.68 3.58
N LEU A 13 -9.48 4.27 2.32
CA LEU A 13 -8.58 4.85 1.31
C LEU A 13 -8.90 6.31 1.00
N ARG A 14 -10.18 6.74 1.04
CA ARG A 14 -10.53 8.16 0.94
C ARG A 14 -9.98 8.98 2.11
N ARG A 15 -9.91 8.40 3.30
CA ARG A 15 -9.28 9.03 4.47
C ARG A 15 -7.75 9.07 4.35
N LEU A 16 -7.14 7.97 3.91
CA LEU A 16 -5.70 7.82 3.81
C LEU A 16 -5.08 8.54 2.63
N ALA A 17 -5.78 8.67 1.50
CA ALA A 17 -5.23 9.23 0.27
C ALA A 17 -6.33 10.04 -0.45
N PRO A 18 -6.77 11.19 0.10
CA PRO A 18 -7.92 11.94 -0.39
C PRO A 18 -7.75 12.48 -1.81
N LYS A 19 -6.51 12.64 -2.28
CA LYS A 19 -6.22 13.15 -3.63
C LYS A 19 -5.96 12.03 -4.65
N LEU A 20 -6.04 10.76 -4.24
CA LEU A 20 -5.83 9.62 -5.13
C LEU A 20 -6.92 9.56 -6.20
N ALA A 21 -6.54 9.27 -7.45
CA ALA A 21 -7.50 9.12 -8.53
C ALA A 21 -8.47 7.97 -8.25
N GLU A 22 -9.69 8.08 -8.79
CA GLU A 22 -10.74 7.08 -8.65
C GLU A 22 -10.31 5.70 -9.18
N ALA A 23 -9.62 5.67 -10.32
CA ALA A 23 -9.15 4.44 -10.96
C ALA A 23 -8.15 3.70 -10.05
N ASP A 24 -7.09 4.39 -9.63
CA ASP A 24 -6.06 3.85 -8.73
C ASP A 24 -6.67 3.32 -7.44
N ARG A 25 -7.61 4.07 -6.84
CA ARG A 25 -8.27 3.62 -5.62
C ARG A 25 -9.06 2.33 -5.83
N ARG A 26 -9.73 2.14 -6.97
CA ARG A 26 -10.44 0.89 -7.28
C ARG A 26 -9.49 -0.29 -7.41
N GLU A 27 -8.31 -0.08 -7.99
CA GLU A 27 -7.27 -1.11 -8.09
C GLU A 27 -6.76 -1.51 -6.70
N ILE A 28 -6.47 -0.53 -5.84
CA ILE A 28 -6.04 -0.78 -4.47
C ILE A 28 -7.11 -1.54 -3.67
N VAL A 29 -8.39 -1.14 -3.79
CA VAL A 29 -9.52 -1.86 -3.14
C VAL A 29 -9.62 -3.29 -3.69
N ALA A 30 -9.46 -3.49 -5.00
CA ALA A 30 -9.49 -4.82 -5.59
C ALA A 30 -8.35 -5.69 -5.04
N HIS A 31 -7.12 -5.17 -5.01
CA HIS A 31 -5.99 -5.86 -4.41
C HIS A 31 -6.25 -6.23 -2.94
N ALA A 32 -6.75 -5.28 -2.13
CA ALA A 32 -7.07 -5.51 -0.72
C ALA A 32 -8.14 -6.58 -0.49
N LEU A 33 -9.08 -6.75 -1.43
CA LEU A 33 -10.15 -7.74 -1.36
C LEU A 33 -9.68 -9.14 -1.76
N TRP A 34 -8.82 -9.24 -2.77
CA TRP A 34 -8.48 -10.51 -3.40
C TRP A 34 -7.14 -11.09 -2.95
N SER A 35 -6.29 -10.30 -2.30
CA SER A 35 -5.03 -10.79 -1.75
C SER A 35 -5.27 -11.78 -0.60
N LYS A 36 -4.83 -13.03 -0.80
CA LYS A 36 -4.94 -14.10 0.21
C LYS A 36 -4.28 -13.71 1.54
N GLY A 37 -3.16 -12.98 1.48
CA GLY A 37 -2.43 -12.50 2.67
C GLY A 37 -3.19 -11.43 3.47
N LEU A 38 -4.16 -10.74 2.86
CA LEU A 38 -4.93 -9.67 3.50
C LEU A 38 -6.34 -10.11 3.93
N ALA A 39 -6.70 -11.38 3.68
CA ALA A 39 -8.04 -11.89 3.97
C ALA A 39 -8.42 -11.77 5.47
N ARG A 40 -7.42 -11.91 6.36
CA ARG A 40 -7.60 -11.82 7.82
C ARG A 40 -7.17 -10.48 8.42
N ALA A 41 -6.60 -9.58 7.62
CA ALA A 41 -6.19 -8.27 8.10
C ALA A 41 -7.40 -7.38 8.44
N SER A 42 -7.21 -6.47 9.40
CA SER A 42 -8.14 -5.35 9.62
C SER A 42 -8.30 -4.53 8.34
N VAL A 43 -9.39 -3.76 8.23
CA VAL A 43 -9.64 -2.94 7.03
C VAL A 43 -8.54 -1.91 6.85
N GLU A 44 -8.10 -1.31 7.96
CA GLU A 44 -7.07 -0.29 8.05
C GLU A 44 -5.73 -0.86 7.57
N ARG A 45 -5.32 -2.03 8.10
CA ARG A 45 -4.06 -2.67 7.70
C ARG A 45 -4.11 -3.18 6.26
N ALA A 46 -5.25 -3.72 5.80
CA ALA A 46 -5.41 -4.14 4.41
C ALA A 46 -5.37 -2.98 3.42
N ALA A 47 -6.00 -1.84 3.75
CA ALA A 47 -5.95 -0.62 2.95
C ALA A 47 -4.52 -0.06 2.89
N TRP A 48 -3.85 0.05 4.03
CA TRP A 48 -2.47 0.51 4.12
C TRP A 48 -1.51 -0.37 3.31
N LEU A 49 -1.49 -1.69 3.56
CA LEU A 49 -0.58 -2.60 2.86
C LEU A 49 -0.85 -2.66 1.36
N SER A 50 -2.11 -2.54 0.93
CA SER A 50 -2.45 -2.49 -0.49
C SER A 50 -2.03 -1.18 -1.14
N LEU A 51 -2.17 -0.05 -0.45
CA LEU A 51 -1.66 1.24 -0.92
C LEU A 51 -0.14 1.18 -1.08
N ILE A 52 0.60 0.69 -0.07
CA ILE A 52 2.06 0.54 -0.15
C ILE A 52 2.49 -0.39 -1.28
N SER A 53 1.81 -1.53 -1.44
CA SER A 53 2.08 -2.46 -2.55
C SER A 53 1.84 -1.80 -3.91
N TYR A 54 0.70 -1.12 -4.08
CA TYR A 54 0.40 -0.38 -5.31
C TYR A 54 1.48 0.65 -5.64
N VAL A 55 1.89 1.46 -4.65
CA VAL A 55 2.93 2.48 -4.86
C VAL A 55 4.27 1.84 -5.20
N ARG A 56 4.65 0.78 -4.49
CA ARG A 56 5.89 0.03 -4.73
C ARG A 56 5.99 -0.54 -6.14
N HIS A 57 4.90 -1.07 -6.67
CA HIS A 57 4.92 -1.69 -8.01
C HIS A 57 4.83 -0.66 -9.14
N ASN A 58 4.13 0.45 -8.94
CA ASN A 58 3.81 1.37 -10.04
C ASN A 58 4.67 2.65 -10.05
N PHE A 59 5.24 3.03 -8.91
CA PHE A 59 5.92 4.32 -8.73
C PHE A 59 7.36 4.18 -8.22
N THR A 60 7.89 2.96 -8.19
CA THR A 60 9.29 2.70 -7.87
C THR A 60 9.88 1.64 -8.79
N GLU A 61 11.20 1.51 -8.77
CA GLU A 61 11.94 0.52 -9.55
C GLU A 61 11.95 -0.86 -8.86
N TYR A 62 11.15 -1.08 -7.81
CA TYR A 62 11.18 -2.30 -7.00
C TYR A 62 11.15 -3.57 -7.86
N ASP A 63 10.22 -3.66 -8.81
CA ASP A 63 10.08 -4.84 -9.68
C ASP A 63 11.22 -4.97 -10.71
N GLN A 64 11.88 -3.87 -11.06
CA GLN A 64 13.08 -3.90 -11.89
C GLN A 64 14.28 -4.39 -11.07
N MET A 65 14.46 -3.89 -9.85
CA MET A 65 15.54 -4.30 -8.96
C MET A 65 15.48 -5.80 -8.64
N LEU A 66 14.28 -6.35 -8.39
CA LEU A 66 14.12 -7.79 -8.19
C LEU A 66 14.44 -8.61 -9.45
N ARG A 67 14.14 -8.08 -10.63
CA ARG A 67 14.51 -8.72 -11.91
C ARG A 67 16.01 -8.66 -12.18
N ASP A 68 16.70 -7.67 -11.61
CA ASP A 68 18.14 -7.48 -11.70
C ASP A 68 18.88 -8.17 -10.53
N ASP A 69 18.25 -9.14 -9.87
CA ASP A 69 18.79 -9.94 -8.75
C ASP A 69 19.24 -9.13 -7.52
N TYR A 70 18.71 -7.92 -7.32
CA TYR A 70 18.94 -7.19 -6.07
C TYR A 70 18.23 -7.90 -4.91
N PRO A 71 18.84 -7.92 -3.70
CA PRO A 71 18.18 -8.39 -2.50
C PRO A 71 16.89 -7.62 -2.20
N PHE A 72 15.90 -8.29 -1.62
CA PHE A 72 14.61 -7.68 -1.26
C PHE A 72 14.79 -6.50 -0.31
N GLU A 73 15.72 -6.60 0.65
CA GLU A 73 16.03 -5.56 1.62
C GLU A 73 16.53 -4.30 0.91
N ALA A 74 17.44 -4.45 -0.06
CA ALA A 74 17.95 -3.36 -0.87
C ALA A 74 16.81 -2.71 -1.69
N ALA A 75 16.00 -3.52 -2.39
CA ALA A 75 14.89 -3.00 -3.18
C ALA A 75 13.87 -2.22 -2.32
N ARG A 76 13.60 -2.68 -1.09
CA ARG A 76 12.74 -1.97 -0.13
C ARG A 76 13.36 -0.65 0.33
N TYR A 77 14.65 -0.67 0.67
CA TYR A 77 15.39 0.50 1.10
C TYR A 77 15.33 1.62 0.05
N PHE A 78 15.70 1.31 -1.20
CA PHE A 78 15.71 2.29 -2.29
C PHE A 78 14.31 2.78 -2.70
N SER A 79 13.27 1.98 -2.44
CA SER A 79 11.89 2.38 -2.72
C SER A 79 11.29 3.30 -1.66
N LEU A 80 11.87 3.35 -0.45
CA LEU A 80 11.24 3.99 0.72
C LEU A 80 10.96 5.48 0.51
N GLU A 81 11.93 6.22 -0.04
CA GLU A 81 11.78 7.65 -0.28
C GLU A 81 10.69 7.93 -1.32
N LYS A 82 10.70 7.20 -2.45
CA LYS A 82 9.71 7.34 -3.51
C LYS A 82 8.30 7.02 -3.03
N ILE A 83 8.15 5.98 -2.20
CA ILE A 83 6.88 5.65 -1.57
C ILE A 83 6.40 6.82 -0.70
N ASN A 84 7.25 7.36 0.16
CA ASN A 84 6.87 8.47 1.05
C ASN A 84 6.56 9.76 0.30
N THR A 85 7.25 10.04 -0.81
CA THR A 85 6.94 11.18 -1.69
C THR A 85 5.54 11.03 -2.29
N PHE A 86 5.22 9.86 -2.86
CA PHE A 86 3.89 9.59 -3.40
C PHE A 86 2.80 9.72 -2.32
N LEU A 87 3.02 9.16 -1.14
CA LEU A 87 2.09 9.26 -0.01
C LEU A 87 1.80 10.72 0.35
N GLN A 88 2.82 11.57 0.39
CA GLN A 88 2.66 13.01 0.64
C GLN A 88 1.86 13.71 -0.46
N GLU A 89 2.14 13.40 -1.73
CA GLU A 89 1.43 13.97 -2.88
C GLU A 89 -0.07 13.68 -2.83
N VAL A 90 -0.45 12.45 -2.46
CA VAL A 90 -1.86 12.06 -2.33
C VAL A 90 -2.53 12.50 -1.03
N GLY A 91 -1.79 13.20 -0.15
CA GLY A 91 -2.28 13.74 1.12
C GLY A 91 -2.37 12.72 2.25
N CYS A 92 -1.54 11.67 2.22
CA CYS A 92 -1.51 10.67 3.27
C CYS A 92 -0.87 11.22 4.55
N PRO A 93 -1.53 11.07 5.72
CA PRO A 93 -0.97 11.52 6.99
C PRO A 93 0.09 10.55 7.54
N LEU A 94 0.18 9.34 6.99
CA LEU A 94 1.10 8.30 7.42
C LEU A 94 2.36 8.32 6.56
N ARG A 95 3.47 7.91 7.16
CA ARG A 95 4.73 7.64 6.47
C ARG A 95 5.09 6.18 6.62
N LEU A 96 5.73 5.62 5.60
CA LEU A 96 6.36 4.31 5.70
C LEU A 96 7.71 4.48 6.38
N GLU A 97 7.92 3.76 7.48
CA GLU A 97 9.18 3.69 8.20
C GLU A 97 9.97 2.46 7.74
N GLU A 98 11.29 2.51 7.83
CA GLU A 98 12.20 1.41 7.43
C GLU A 98 12.06 0.19 8.36
N GLU A 99 11.69 0.42 9.63
CA GLU A 99 11.41 -0.61 10.62
C GLU A 99 9.90 -0.85 10.77
N GLU A 100 9.44 -2.07 10.50
CA GLU A 100 8.28 -2.60 11.23
C GLU A 100 8.77 -2.80 12.68
N LYS A 101 8.53 -1.83 13.57
CA LYS A 101 8.30 -2.22 14.97
C LYS A 101 7.17 -3.25 14.90
N PRO A 102 7.36 -4.49 15.39
CA PRO A 102 6.25 -5.42 15.45
C PRO A 102 5.13 -4.69 16.19
N LEU A 103 3.95 -4.61 15.57
CA LEU A 103 2.74 -4.23 16.29
C LEU A 103 2.70 -5.15 17.49
N SER A 104 3.00 -4.61 18.67
CA SER A 104 2.90 -5.32 19.93
C SER A 104 1.48 -5.86 20.02
N ASP A 105 1.38 -7.17 20.24
CA ASP A 105 0.13 -7.93 20.41
C ASP A 105 -0.82 -7.31 21.44
#